data_AF-A0A7K4A2T5-F1
#
_entry.id   AF-A0A7K4A2T5-F1
#
_cell.length_a   1.000
_cell.length_b   1.000
_cell.length_c   1.000
_cell.angle_alpha   90.00
_cell.angle_beta   90.00
_cell.angle_gamma   90.00
#
_symmetry.space_group_name_H-M   'P 1'
#
loop_
_entity.id
_entity.type
_entity.pdbx_description
1 polymer ?
#
loop_
_entity_poly.entity_id
_entity_poly.type
_entity_poly.pdbx_seq_one_letter_code
_entity_poly.pdbx_strand_id
1 'polypeptide(L)'
;MTKFYMKWKMNPMTVPENPGERVNYWLALLEGVKAQLKSGQLLDWGITCDSNEGYCFAESDETSLHATVVTWLPYIQFDIKPVIGVDDVIANVKKAAAAGKK
;
A
#
# COMPACT_ATOMS: atom_id res chain seq x y z
N MET A 1 9.35 2.76 -13.05
CA MET A 1 9.38 1.80 -11.92
C MET A 1 8.03 1.11 -11.84
N THR A 2 7.94 -0.07 -11.22
CA THR A 2 6.65 -0.74 -11.07
C THR A 2 5.81 0.05 -10.07
N LYS A 3 4.57 0.35 -10.44
CA LYS A 3 3.60 0.93 -9.51
C LYS A 3 2.95 -0.21 -8.74
N PHE A 4 2.84 -0.06 -7.43
CA PHE A 4 2.23 -1.03 -6.53
C PHE A 4 0.99 -0.42 -5.88
N TYR A 5 -0.10 -1.19 -5.91
CA TYR A 5 -1.23 -1.00 -5.03
C TYR A 5 -1.01 -1.84 -3.78
N MET A 6 -1.09 -1.21 -2.61
CA MET A 6 -0.87 -1.85 -1.33
C MET A 6 -2.13 -1.70 -0.49
N LYS A 7 -2.96 -2.74 -0.43
CA LYS A 7 -4.02 -2.81 0.58
C LYS A 7 -3.37 -3.13 1.92
N TRP A 8 -3.74 -2.42 2.96
CA TRP A 8 -3.19 -2.64 4.30
C TRP A 8 -4.30 -2.75 5.34
N LYS A 9 -4.06 -3.54 6.39
CA LYS A 9 -4.98 -3.72 7.51
C LYS A 9 -4.21 -3.70 8.83
N MET A 10 -4.78 -3.06 9.85
CA MET A 10 -4.20 -3.10 11.19
C MET A 10 -4.15 -4.53 11.74
N ASN A 11 -3.06 -4.88 12.41
CA ASN A 11 -2.96 -6.10 13.18
C ASN A 11 -3.68 -5.91 14.53
N PRO A 12 -4.84 -6.55 14.78
CA PRO A 12 -5.60 -6.33 16.01
C PRO A 12 -4.85 -6.79 17.26
N MET A 13 -3.85 -7.67 17.12
CA MET A 13 -3.08 -8.20 18.25
C MET A 13 -2.03 -7.23 18.79
N THR A 14 -1.73 -6.15 18.08
CA THR A 14 -0.71 -5.17 18.48
C THR A 14 -1.29 -3.79 18.76
N VAL A 15 -2.61 -3.65 18.70
CA VAL A 15 -3.32 -2.41 19.04
C VAL A 15 -3.48 -2.31 20.56
N PRO A 16 -3.04 -1.22 21.20
CA PRO A 16 -3.28 -1.03 22.64
C PRO A 16 -4.78 -0.96 22.98
N GLU A 17 -5.17 -1.64 24.07
CA GLU A 17 -6.54 -1.61 24.59
C GLU A 17 -6.87 -0.28 25.28
N ASN A 18 -5.87 0.33 25.94
CA ASN A 18 -6.04 1.62 26.61
C ASN A 18 -6.22 2.74 25.58
N PRO A 19 -7.27 3.58 25.68
CA PRO A 19 -7.53 4.65 24.72
C PRO A 19 -6.39 5.68 24.59
N GLY A 20 -5.75 6.05 25.69
CA GLY A 20 -4.65 7.02 25.69
C GLY A 20 -3.39 6.46 25.02
N GLU A 21 -3.03 5.22 25.34
CA GLU A 21 -1.92 4.52 24.67
C GLU A 21 -2.19 4.33 23.19
N ARG A 22 -3.45 4.04 22.83
CA ARG A 22 -3.87 3.88 21.43
C ARG A 22 -3.71 5.17 20.63
N VAL A 23 -4.05 6.33 21.20
CA VAL A 23 -3.84 7.63 20.53
C VAL A 23 -2.36 7.87 20.24
N ASN A 24 -1.49 7.67 21.24
CA ASN A 24 -0.05 7.89 21.08
C ASN A 24 0.56 6.93 20.05
N TYR A 25 0.17 5.65 20.11
CA TYR A 25 0.54 4.64 19.13
C TYR A 25 0.16 5.05 17.70
N TRP A 26 -1.07 5.56 17.53
CA TRP A 26 -1.58 5.95 16.22
C TRP A 26 -0.86 7.17 15.64
N LEU A 27 -0.63 8.19 16.47
CA LEU A 27 0.12 9.37 16.04
C LEU A 27 1.55 9.01 15.63
N ALA A 28 2.23 8.12 16.36
CA ALA A 28 3.59 7.68 16.02
C ALA A 28 3.65 7.01 14.64
N LEU A 29 2.69 6.12 14.32
CA LEU A 29 2.62 5.50 13.00
C LEU A 29 2.30 6.53 11.90
N LEU A 30 1.38 7.45 12.15
CA LEU A 30 1.01 8.48 11.17
C LEU A 30 2.16 9.46 10.86
N GLU A 31 3.06 9.73 11.80
CA GLU A 31 4.28 10.48 11.51
C GLU A 31 5.21 9.73 10.53
N GLY A 32 5.28 8.40 10.65
CA GLY A 32 5.94 7.54 9.66
C GLY A 32 5.31 7.70 8.27
N VAL A 33 3.99 7.57 8.17
CA VAL A 33 3.25 7.74 6.90
C VAL A 33 3.51 9.13 6.29
N LYS A 34 3.43 10.20 7.09
CA LYS A 34 3.73 11.57 6.63
C LYS A 34 5.15 11.69 6.07
N ALA A 35 6.13 11.09 6.74
CA ALA A 35 7.52 11.11 6.26
C ALA A 35 7.66 10.41 4.91
N GLN A 36 6.98 9.28 4.72
CA GLN A 36 7.01 8.52 3.46
C GLN A 36 6.29 9.24 2.30
N LEU A 37 5.17 9.92 2.58
CA LEU A 37 4.50 10.78 1.60
C LEU A 37 5.40 11.95 1.21
N LYS A 38 6.05 12.59 2.20
CA LYS A 38 6.94 13.73 1.96
C LYS A 38 8.18 13.35 1.16
N SER A 39 8.72 12.14 1.35
CA SER A 39 9.89 11.64 0.61
C SER A 39 9.55 11.12 -0.79
N GLY A 40 8.26 10.96 -1.12
CA GLY A 40 7.80 10.31 -2.35
C GLY A 40 7.90 8.78 -2.33
N GLN A 41 8.26 8.18 -1.19
CA GLN A 41 8.23 6.72 -1.03
C GLN A 41 6.79 6.18 -1.13
N LEU A 42 5.82 6.95 -0.62
CA LEU A 42 4.40 6.75 -0.90
C LEU A 42 3.90 7.86 -1.83
N LEU A 43 3.14 7.46 -2.84
CA LEU A 43 2.49 8.37 -3.79
C LEU A 43 1.12 8.84 -3.28
N ASP A 44 0.44 7.97 -2.54
CA ASP A 44 -0.86 8.25 -1.93
C ASP A 44 -1.07 7.31 -0.73
N TRP A 45 -1.91 7.72 0.21
CA TRP A 45 -2.29 6.96 1.39
C TRP A 45 -3.70 7.33 1.82
N GLY A 46 -4.52 6.33 2.13
CA GLY A 46 -5.86 6.53 2.66
C GLY A 46 -6.26 5.44 3.63
N ILE A 47 -7.22 5.76 4.48
CA ILE A 47 -7.79 4.86 5.49
C ILE A 47 -9.32 4.88 5.38
N THR A 48 -9.94 3.73 5.64
CA THR A 48 -11.39 3.59 5.83
C THR A 48 -11.87 4.36 7.07
N CYS A 49 -13.11 4.84 7.08
CA CYS A 49 -13.61 5.68 8.17
C CYS A 49 -13.77 4.93 9.51
N ASP A 50 -13.83 3.60 9.49
CA ASP A 50 -13.80 2.74 10.67
C ASP A 50 -12.36 2.41 11.14
N SER A 51 -11.35 2.98 10.47
CA SER A 51 -9.93 2.97 10.83
C SER A 51 -9.25 1.59 10.86
N ASN A 52 -9.84 0.57 10.22
CA ASN A 52 -9.30 -0.80 10.30
C ASN A 52 -8.38 -1.16 9.13
N GLU A 53 -8.67 -0.63 7.94
CA GLU A 53 -7.91 -0.91 6.73
C GLU A 53 -7.81 0.32 5.83
N GLY A 54 -6.95 0.23 4.83
CA GLY A 54 -6.75 1.31 3.89
C GLY A 54 -5.96 0.88 2.68
N TYR A 55 -5.44 1.89 1.98
CA TYR A 55 -4.61 1.71 0.82
C TYR A 55 -3.40 2.63 0.87
N CYS A 56 -2.36 2.26 0.14
CA CYS A 56 -1.35 3.19 -0.34
C CYS A 56 -0.85 2.79 -1.72
N PHE A 57 -0.23 3.75 -2.40
CA PHE A 57 0.46 3.53 -3.68
C PHE A 57 1.94 3.85 -3.51
N ALA A 58 2.79 3.08 -4.19
CA ALA A 58 4.23 3.34 -4.27
C ALA A 58 4.74 3.04 -5.68
N GLU A 59 5.79 3.73 -6.12
CA GLU A 59 6.57 3.36 -7.30
C GLU A 59 7.96 2.95 -6.86
N SER A 60 8.32 1.68 -7.10
CA SER A 60 9.57 1.11 -6.59
C SER A 60 9.98 -0.14 -7.37
N ASP A 61 11.08 -0.76 -6.94
CA ASP A 61 11.39 -2.16 -7.21
C ASP A 61 10.98 -3.04 -6.01
N GLU A 62 10.90 -4.36 -6.20
CA GLU A 62 10.42 -5.29 -5.18
C GLU A 62 11.30 -5.33 -3.92
N THR A 63 12.62 -5.15 -4.07
CA THR A 63 13.57 -5.22 -2.95
C THR A 63 13.46 -3.97 -2.07
N SER A 64 13.45 -2.79 -2.70
CA SER A 64 13.26 -1.52 -2.00
C SER A 64 11.89 -1.43 -1.34
N LEU A 65 10.85 -1.94 -2.02
CA LEU A 65 9.52 -2.03 -1.44
C LEU A 65 9.49 -2.97 -0.23
N HIS A 66 10.10 -4.15 -0.33
CA HIS A 66 10.17 -5.10 0.78
C HIS A 66 10.88 -4.50 2.01
N ALA A 67 11.99 -3.79 1.81
CA ALA A 67 12.69 -3.07 2.89
C ALA A 67 11.78 -2.04 3.60
N THR A 68 10.86 -1.44 2.86
CA THR A 68 9.84 -0.54 3.42
C THR A 68 8.79 -1.34 4.19
N VAL A 69 8.26 -2.41 3.62
CA VAL A 69 7.17 -3.22 4.20
C VAL A 69 7.58 -3.89 5.52
N VAL A 70 8.82 -4.40 5.63
CA VAL A 70 9.27 -5.14 6.83
C VAL A 70 9.21 -4.32 8.11
N THR A 71 9.34 -2.98 8.04
CA THR A 71 9.27 -2.12 9.22
C THR A 71 7.85 -2.00 9.78
N TRP A 72 6.85 -2.33 8.98
CA TRP A 72 5.42 -2.22 9.31
C TRP A 72 4.78 -3.55 9.71
N LEU A 73 5.40 -4.70 9.42
CA LEU A 73 4.82 -6.04 9.63
C LEU A 73 4.30 -6.33 11.06
N PRO A 74 4.90 -5.79 12.16
CA PRO A 74 4.31 -5.97 13.49
C PRO A 74 2.93 -5.33 13.64
N TYR A 75 2.68 -4.24 12.91
CA TYR A 75 1.52 -3.36 13.08
C TYR A 75 0.49 -3.53 11.97
N ILE A 76 0.94 -3.91 10.77
CA ILE A 76 0.17 -3.87 9.54
C ILE A 76 0.34 -5.17 8.77
N GLN A 77 -0.78 -5.70 8.27
CA GLN A 77 -0.84 -6.78 7.29
C GLN A 77 -1.06 -6.18 5.91
N PHE A 78 -0.23 -6.56 4.93
CA PHE A 78 -0.32 -6.06 3.56
C PHE A 78 -0.79 -7.12 2.56
N ASP A 79 -1.57 -6.67 1.58
CA ASP A 79 -1.83 -7.35 0.31
C ASP A 79 -1.39 -6.42 -0.82
N ILE A 80 -0.28 -6.78 -1.47
CA ILE A 80 0.45 -5.93 -2.42
C ILE A 80 0.35 -6.53 -3.82
N LYS A 81 -0.05 -5.70 -4.80
CA LYS A 81 -0.13 -6.10 -6.20
C LYS A 81 0.53 -5.06 -7.10
N PRO A 82 1.36 -5.47 -8.09
CA PRO A 82 1.77 -4.55 -9.14
C PRO A 82 0.54 -4.11 -9.94
N VAL A 83 0.55 -2.88 -10.42
CA VAL A 83 -0.53 -2.32 -11.26
C VAL A 83 0.02 -1.84 -12.59
N ILE A 84 -0.78 -2.02 -13.64
CA ILE A 84 -0.49 -1.54 -14.99
C ILE A 84 -1.41 -0.37 -15.37
N GLY A 85 -0.96 0.46 -16.31
CA GLY A 85 -1.70 1.64 -16.75
C GLY A 85 -2.78 1.31 -17.78
N VAL A 86 -3.63 2.30 -18.06
CA VAL A 86 -4.69 2.19 -19.09
C VAL A 86 -4.11 1.86 -20.47
N ASP A 87 -2.94 2.41 -20.82
CA ASP A 87 -2.30 2.17 -22.12
C ASP A 87 -1.80 0.73 -22.26
N ASP A 88 -1.22 0.16 -21.21
CA ASP A 88 -0.81 -1.25 -21.17
C ASP A 88 -2.02 -2.17 -21.31
N VAL A 89 -3.12 -1.84 -20.62
CA VAL A 89 -4.39 -2.57 -20.74
C VAL A 89 -4.91 -2.50 -22.17
N ILE A 90 -4.95 -1.31 -22.78
CA ILE A 90 -5.39 -1.13 -24.18
C ILE A 90 -4.53 -1.96 -25.14
N ALA A 91 -3.21 -1.94 -24.98
CA ALA A 91 -2.28 -2.71 -25.81
C ALA A 91 -2.53 -4.22 -25.68
N ASN A 92 -2.72 -4.70 -24.45
CA ASN A 92 -2.98 -6.11 -24.18
C ASN A 92 -4.33 -6.59 -24.73
N VAL A 93 -5.39 -5.78 -24.60
CA VAL A 93 -6.72 -6.07 -25.17
C VAL A 93 -6.64 -6.19 -26.70
N LYS A 94 -5.96 -5.25 -27.38
CA LYS A 94 -5.76 -5.31 -28.83
C LYS A 94 -4.99 -6.57 -29.26
N LYS A 95 -3.95 -6.94 -28.52
CA LYS A 95 -3.17 -8.16 -28.77
C LYS A 95 -4.02 -9.43 -28.64
N ALA A 96 -4.84 -9.52 -27.60
CA ALA A 96 -5.75 -10.65 -27.38
C ALA A 96 -6.79 -10.78 -28.50
N ALA A 97 -7.40 -9.66 -28.92
CA ALA A 97 -8.37 -9.65 -30.02
C ALA A 97 -7.78 -10.09 -31.36
N ALA A 98 -6.49 -9.83 -31.60
CA ALA A 98 -5.78 -10.31 -32.79
C ALA A 98 -5.45 -11.81 -32.74
N ALA A 99 -5.21 -12.37 -31.55
CA ALA A 99 -4.87 -13.77 -31.36
C ALA A 99 -6.06 -14.73 -31.58
N GLY A 100 -7.28 -14.33 -31.17
CA GLY A 100 -8.49 -15.14 -31.35
C GLY A 100 -9.06 -15.17 -32.77
N LYS A 101 -8.39 -14.53 -33.73
CA LYS A 101 -8.73 -14.59 -35.18
C LYS A 101 -7.93 -15.66 -35.94
N LYS A 102 -7.08 -16.41 -35.25
CA LYS A 102 -6.35 -17.58 -35.77
C LYS A 102 -7.06 -18.86 -35.35
#